data_AF-M5T9J0-F1
#
_entry.id   AF-M5T9J0-F1
#
_cell.length_a   1.000
_cell.length_b   1.000
_cell.length_c   1.000
_cell.angle_alpha   90.00
_cell.angle_beta   90.00
_cell.angle_gamma   90.00
#
_symmetry.space_group_name_H-M   'P 1'
#
loop_
_entity.id
_entity.type
_entity.pdbx_description
1 polymer ?
#
loop_
_entity_poly.entity_id
_entity_poly.type
_entity_poly.pdbx_seq_one_letter_code
_entity_poly.pdbx_strand_id
1 'polypeptide(L)'
;MKCQYCDKPATFHITELTQPGGPQILHLCEHHARTVLQKDEPSPIKTITGALAKQLQLGQTKEELQKLDKKECPSCGITFFEFRNSGRLGCPMDYTHFESDLTPLLINIHDSLEHTGKRPSRAAANVDAQAELIGLRKAMEAAVQSEDYEKASQIRDKINEIQGDPKHPGYVPPADDGESGNDDTGDDGPKSDSQSSGGDSPASEGGGQ
;
A
#
# COMPACT_ATOMS: atom_id res chain seq x y z
N MET A 1 -21.06 -47.21 -1.84
CA MET A 1 -21.70 -46.50 -2.99
C MET A 1 -20.69 -46.38 -4.10
N LYS A 2 -21.05 -46.71 -5.35
CA LYS A 2 -20.15 -46.71 -6.51
C LYS A 2 -20.17 -45.34 -7.20
N CYS A 3 -19.11 -45.02 -7.91
CA CYS A 3 -19.06 -43.85 -8.77
C CYS A 3 -20.08 -43.99 -9.92
N GLN A 4 -20.73 -42.89 -10.31
CA GLN A 4 -21.70 -42.90 -11.41
C GLN A 4 -21.08 -43.21 -12.79
N TYR A 5 -19.77 -43.04 -12.93
CA TYR A 5 -19.04 -43.24 -14.20
C TYR A 5 -18.10 -44.46 -14.18
N CYS A 6 -17.93 -45.15 -13.04
CA CYS A 6 -17.12 -46.38 -12.97
C CYS A 6 -17.41 -47.22 -11.72
N ASP A 7 -16.91 -48.45 -11.69
CA ASP A 7 -17.08 -49.39 -10.56
C ASP A 7 -16.25 -49.09 -9.30
N LYS A 8 -15.50 -47.97 -9.26
CA LYS A 8 -14.72 -47.56 -8.08
C LYS A 8 -15.63 -47.00 -6.97
N PRO A 9 -15.23 -47.08 -5.69
CA PRO A 9 -15.98 -46.45 -4.61
C PRO A 9 -16.05 -44.93 -4.80
N ALA A 10 -17.22 -44.35 -4.54
CA ALA A 10 -17.40 -42.90 -4.57
C ALA A 10 -16.78 -42.28 -3.30
N THR A 11 -15.90 -41.30 -3.48
CA THR A 11 -15.23 -40.56 -2.40
C THR A 11 -15.65 -39.09 -2.35
N PHE A 12 -16.25 -38.58 -3.43
CA PHE A 12 -16.72 -37.21 -3.55
C PHE A 12 -18.24 -37.16 -3.75
N HIS A 13 -18.87 -36.21 -3.04
CA HIS A 13 -20.30 -35.90 -3.11
C HIS A 13 -20.44 -34.44 -3.55
N ILE A 14 -20.82 -34.22 -4.81
CA ILE A 14 -20.91 -32.88 -5.40
C ILE A 14 -22.40 -32.56 -5.62
N THR A 15 -22.84 -31.38 -5.20
CA THR A 15 -24.19 -30.89 -5.46
C THR A 15 -24.13 -29.81 -6.52
N GLU A 16 -24.64 -30.09 -7.71
CA GLU A 16 -24.66 -29.16 -8.83
C GLU A 16 -26.02 -28.44 -8.88
N LEU A 17 -26.01 -27.10 -8.90
CA LEU A 17 -27.20 -26.28 -9.03
C LEU A 17 -27.38 -25.85 -10.49
N THR A 18 -28.03 -26.70 -11.28
CA THR A 18 -28.35 -26.36 -12.67
C THR A 18 -29.75 -25.73 -12.73
N GLN A 19 -29.87 -24.42 -13.01
CA GLN A 19 -31.16 -23.82 -13.35
C GLN A 19 -31.52 -24.19 -14.80
N PRO A 20 -32.75 -24.61 -15.13
CA PRO A 20 -33.99 -24.69 -14.34
C PRO A 20 -34.27 -26.08 -13.69
N GLY A 21 -33.29 -26.98 -13.63
CA GLY A 21 -33.44 -28.39 -13.24
C GLY A 21 -33.31 -28.74 -11.74
N GLY A 22 -33.00 -27.78 -10.87
CA GLY A 22 -32.85 -28.01 -9.42
C GLY A 22 -31.51 -28.65 -9.03
N PRO A 23 -31.26 -28.86 -7.72
CA PRO A 23 -29.99 -29.38 -7.23
C PRO A 23 -29.84 -30.88 -7.53
N GLN A 24 -28.83 -31.27 -8.29
CA GLN A 24 -28.48 -32.66 -8.58
C GLN A 24 -27.27 -33.11 -7.74
N ILE A 25 -27.36 -34.31 -7.14
CA ILE A 25 -26.28 -34.87 -6.32
C ILE A 25 -25.51 -35.91 -7.14
N LEU A 26 -24.21 -35.67 -7.32
CA LEU A 26 -23.27 -36.51 -8.04
C LEU A 26 -22.36 -37.27 -7.07
N HIS A 27 -22.22 -38.58 -7.28
CA HIS A 27 -21.31 -39.45 -6.52
C HIS A 27 -20.14 -39.89 -7.40
N LEU A 28 -18.96 -39.34 -7.12
CA LEU A 28 -17.78 -39.48 -7.98
C LEU A 28 -16.61 -40.12 -7.23
N CYS A 29 -15.78 -40.88 -7.96
CA CYS A 29 -14.45 -41.27 -7.49
C CYS A 29 -13.47 -40.12 -7.72
N GLU A 30 -12.30 -40.18 -7.10
CA GLU A 30 -11.27 -39.14 -7.20
C GLU A 30 -10.90 -38.74 -8.64
N HIS A 31 -10.83 -39.72 -9.56
CA HIS A 31 -10.49 -39.45 -10.96
C HIS A 31 -11.56 -38.63 -11.67
N HIS A 32 -12.83 -39.02 -11.55
CA HIS A 32 -13.95 -38.34 -12.21
C HIS A 32 -14.33 -37.03 -11.52
N ALA A 33 -14.10 -36.91 -10.20
CA ALA A 33 -14.29 -35.65 -9.49
C ALA A 33 -13.36 -34.55 -10.02
N ARG A 34 -12.08 -34.87 -10.25
CA ARG A 34 -11.10 -33.91 -10.82
C ARG A 34 -11.52 -33.43 -12.21
N THR A 35 -12.02 -34.31 -13.07
CA THR A 35 -12.43 -33.92 -14.43
C THR A 35 -13.67 -33.04 -14.47
N VAL A 36 -14.62 -33.25 -13.56
CA VAL A 36 -15.82 -32.41 -13.45
C VAL A 36 -15.48 -31.06 -12.84
N LEU A 37 -14.71 -31.04 -11.75
CA LEU A 37 -14.24 -29.79 -11.11
C LEU A 37 -13.31 -28.95 -11.99
N GLN A 38 -12.56 -29.57 -12.91
CA GLN A 38 -11.70 -28.83 -13.84
C GLN A 38 -12.44 -28.26 -15.05
N LYS A 39 -13.58 -28.85 -15.44
CA LYS A 39 -14.37 -28.40 -16.59
C LYS A 39 -15.21 -27.16 -16.28
N ASP A 40 -15.64 -27.01 -15.03
CA ASP A 40 -16.57 -25.94 -14.61
C ASP A 40 -15.99 -25.03 -13.53
N GLU A 41 -14.72 -24.65 -13.68
CA GLU A 41 -14.21 -23.46 -12.99
C GLU A 41 -14.16 -22.29 -13.99
N PRO A 42 -15.24 -21.50 -14.13
CA PRO A 42 -15.09 -20.08 -14.40
C PRO A 42 -14.43 -19.49 -13.16
N SER A 43 -13.12 -19.73 -13.02
CA SER A 43 -12.31 -18.99 -12.07
C SER A 43 -12.65 -17.52 -12.30
N PRO A 44 -12.97 -16.73 -11.25
CA PRO A 44 -13.23 -15.31 -11.41
C PRO A 44 -12.09 -14.65 -12.21
N ILE A 45 -10.87 -15.16 -12.08
CA ILE A 45 -9.68 -14.74 -12.84
C ILE A 45 -9.84 -15.00 -14.35
N LYS A 46 -10.35 -16.17 -14.77
CA LYS A 46 -10.57 -16.48 -16.21
C LYS A 46 -11.71 -15.65 -16.81
N THR A 47 -12.78 -15.42 -16.06
CA THR A 47 -13.89 -14.56 -16.47
C THR A 47 -13.44 -13.11 -16.58
N ILE A 48 -12.64 -12.63 -15.61
CA ILE A 48 -12.00 -11.31 -15.64
C ILE A 48 -11.05 -11.22 -16.83
N THR A 49 -10.20 -12.23 -17.08
CA THR A 49 -9.25 -12.25 -18.20
C THR A 49 -9.97 -12.20 -19.55
N GLY A 50 -11.04 -12.97 -19.72
CA GLY A 50 -11.84 -12.96 -20.95
C GLY A 50 -12.60 -11.65 -21.18
N ALA A 51 -13.19 -11.09 -20.12
CA ALA A 51 -13.85 -9.78 -20.17
C ALA A 51 -12.86 -8.65 -20.44
N LEU A 52 -11.71 -8.69 -19.77
CA LEU A 52 -10.59 -7.77 -19.93
C LEU A 52 -10.06 -7.81 -21.37
N ALA A 53 -9.83 -9.02 -21.90
CA ALA A 53 -9.32 -9.23 -23.23
C ALA A 53 -10.25 -8.66 -24.31
N LYS A 54 -11.56 -8.84 -24.13
CA LYS A 54 -12.59 -8.33 -25.06
C LYS A 54 -12.80 -6.83 -24.94
N GLN A 55 -12.66 -6.26 -23.73
CA GLN A 55 -12.92 -4.84 -23.49
C GLN A 55 -11.77 -3.93 -23.94
N LEU A 56 -10.52 -4.35 -23.73
CA LEU A 56 -9.34 -3.65 -24.27
C LEU A 56 -9.35 -3.60 -25.82
N GLN A 57 -10.03 -4.55 -26.49
CA GLN A 57 -10.22 -4.52 -27.94
C GLN A 57 -11.30 -3.52 -28.40
N LEU A 58 -12.20 -3.10 -27.49
CA LEU A 58 -13.31 -2.19 -27.79
C LEU A 58 -12.96 -0.71 -27.56
N GLY A 59 -11.94 -0.41 -26.76
CA GLY A 59 -11.58 0.96 -26.37
C GLY A 59 -10.23 1.47 -26.89
N GLN A 60 -9.38 0.63 -27.48
CA GLN A 60 -8.03 1.00 -27.90
C GLN A 60 -7.75 0.61 -29.35
N THR A 61 -7.03 1.47 -30.07
CA THR A 61 -6.57 1.13 -31.42
C THR A 61 -5.52 0.03 -31.35
N LYS A 62 -5.41 -0.78 -32.42
CA LYS A 62 -4.43 -1.88 -32.52
C LYS A 62 -2.99 -1.42 -32.24
N GLU A 63 -2.67 -0.17 -32.56
CA GLU A 63 -1.36 0.43 -32.33
C GLU A 63 -1.12 0.82 -30.87
N GLU A 64 -2.14 1.26 -30.15
CA GLU A 64 -2.07 1.57 -28.72
C GLU A 64 -1.93 0.29 -27.89
N LEU A 65 -2.70 -0.74 -28.23
CA LEU A 65 -2.55 -2.08 -27.64
C LEU A 65 -1.13 -2.62 -27.80
N GLN A 66 -0.53 -2.49 -29.00
CA GLN A 66 0.85 -2.93 -29.23
C GLN A 66 1.91 -2.13 -28.46
N LYS A 67 1.63 -0.87 -28.12
CA LYS A 67 2.52 -0.06 -27.26
C LYS A 67 2.38 -0.46 -25.80
N LEU A 68 1.17 -0.79 -25.36
CA LEU A 68 0.90 -1.26 -24.01
C LEU A 68 1.50 -2.65 -23.77
N ASP A 69 1.35 -3.57 -24.72
CA ASP A 69 1.90 -4.92 -24.65
C ASP A 69 3.44 -4.96 -24.51
N LYS A 70 4.13 -3.87 -24.88
CA LYS A 70 5.59 -3.71 -24.73
C LYS A 70 6.02 -3.15 -23.39
N LYS A 71 5.10 -2.67 -22.55
CA LYS A 71 5.44 -2.20 -21.20
C LYS A 71 5.76 -3.42 -20.33
N GLU A 72 6.91 -3.36 -19.67
CA GLU A 72 7.40 -4.37 -18.74
C GLU A 72 7.61 -3.77 -17.36
N CYS A 73 7.39 -4.58 -16.32
CA CYS A 73 7.74 -4.15 -14.97
C CYS A 73 9.26 -4.25 -14.77
N PRO A 74 9.92 -3.17 -14.30
CA PRO A 74 11.36 -3.19 -14.02
C PRO A 74 11.76 -4.11 -12.84
N SER A 75 10.81 -4.49 -11.97
CA SER A 75 11.10 -5.32 -10.80
C SER A 75 10.97 -6.82 -11.06
N CYS A 76 9.97 -7.26 -11.83
CA CYS A 76 9.71 -8.69 -12.06
C CYS A 76 9.75 -9.10 -13.53
N GLY A 77 9.83 -8.14 -14.46
CA GLY A 77 9.89 -8.39 -15.90
C GLY A 77 8.58 -8.79 -16.54
N ILE A 78 7.46 -8.85 -15.80
CA ILE A 78 6.17 -9.20 -16.40
C ILE A 78 5.76 -8.14 -17.41
N THR A 79 5.30 -8.59 -18.57
CA THR A 79 4.76 -7.69 -19.61
C THR A 79 3.27 -7.48 -19.42
N PHE A 80 2.77 -6.33 -19.89
CA PHE A 80 1.32 -6.08 -19.87
C PHE A 80 0.54 -7.12 -20.70
N PHE A 81 1.15 -7.66 -21.75
CA PHE A 81 0.60 -8.75 -22.54
C PHE A 81 0.36 -10.02 -21.71
N GLU A 82 1.36 -10.42 -20.90
CA GLU A 82 1.26 -11.57 -20.01
C GLU A 82 0.19 -11.36 -18.93
N PHE A 83 0.09 -10.15 -18.37
CA PHE A 83 -1.00 -9.79 -17.47
C PHE A 83 -2.36 -9.94 -18.16
N ARG A 84 -2.53 -9.41 -19.37
CA ARG A 84 -3.78 -9.49 -20.12
C ARG A 84 -4.20 -10.93 -20.45
N ASN A 85 -3.24 -11.82 -20.69
CA ASN A 85 -3.52 -13.22 -21.03
C ASN A 85 -3.70 -14.12 -19.80
N SER A 86 -3.06 -13.80 -18.68
CA SER A 86 -3.10 -14.62 -17.45
C SER A 86 -4.01 -14.06 -16.36
N GLY A 87 -4.35 -12.78 -16.43
CA GLY A 87 -5.10 -12.03 -15.41
C GLY A 87 -4.35 -11.87 -14.09
N ARG A 88 -3.02 -12.10 -14.06
CA ARG A 88 -2.21 -12.06 -12.84
C ARG A 88 -1.03 -11.11 -12.97
N LEU A 89 -0.79 -10.33 -11.92
CA LEU A 89 0.41 -9.52 -11.74
C LEU A 89 1.47 -10.33 -10.97
N GLY A 90 2.74 -10.05 -11.26
CA GLY A 90 3.87 -10.79 -10.71
C GLY A 90 4.35 -10.27 -9.36
N CYS A 91 4.42 -8.94 -9.19
CA CYS A 91 4.92 -8.32 -7.97
C CYS A 91 4.09 -7.09 -7.53
N PRO A 92 4.27 -6.58 -6.29
CA PRO A 92 3.52 -5.43 -5.80
C PRO A 92 3.77 -4.15 -6.60
N MET A 93 4.97 -3.97 -7.14
CA MET A 93 5.33 -2.80 -7.95
C MET A 93 4.58 -2.72 -9.28
N ASP A 94 4.01 -3.84 -9.74
CA ASP A 94 3.23 -3.86 -10.97
C ASP A 94 1.97 -2.99 -10.85
N TYR A 95 1.37 -2.92 -9.66
CA TYR A 95 0.20 -2.06 -9.41
C TYR A 95 0.54 -0.59 -9.58
N THR A 96 1.73 -0.16 -9.17
CA THR A 96 2.21 1.22 -9.32
C THR A 96 2.68 1.50 -10.75
N HIS A 97 3.35 0.55 -11.41
CA HIS A 97 3.90 0.78 -12.75
C HIS A 97 2.84 0.75 -13.85
N PHE A 98 1.79 -0.07 -13.68
CA PHE A 98 0.69 -0.16 -14.63
C PHE A 98 -0.55 0.60 -14.16
N GLU A 99 -0.45 1.46 -13.14
CA GLU A 99 -1.60 2.14 -12.52
C GLU A 99 -2.49 2.86 -13.55
N SER A 100 -1.88 3.63 -14.46
CA SER A 100 -2.61 4.38 -15.50
C SER A 100 -3.47 3.48 -16.39
N ASP A 101 -2.97 2.26 -16.63
CA ASP A 101 -3.58 1.31 -17.56
C ASP A 101 -4.54 0.37 -16.82
N LEU A 102 -4.26 0.05 -15.54
CA LEU A 102 -5.09 -0.76 -14.65
C LEU A 102 -6.34 -0.02 -14.18
N THR A 103 -6.23 1.27 -13.87
CA THR A 103 -7.33 2.10 -13.34
C THR A 103 -8.61 2.01 -14.18
N PRO A 104 -8.60 2.27 -15.51
CA PRO A 104 -9.81 2.17 -16.32
C PRO A 104 -10.35 0.73 -16.40
N LEU A 105 -9.50 -0.28 -16.29
CA LEU A 105 -9.91 -1.69 -16.31
C LEU A 105 -10.61 -2.07 -15.02
N LEU A 106 -10.05 -1.65 -13.88
CA LEU A 106 -10.60 -1.89 -12.56
C LEU A 106 -11.95 -1.20 -12.37
N ILE A 107 -12.10 0.06 -12.84
CA ILE A 107 -13.40 0.75 -12.85
C ILE A 107 -14.44 -0.04 -13.64
N ASN A 108 -14.09 -0.55 -14.81
CA ASN A 108 -15.05 -1.29 -15.63
C ASN A 108 -15.43 -2.67 -15.06
N ILE A 109 -14.57 -3.27 -14.23
CA ILE A 109 -14.86 -4.57 -13.59
C ILE A 109 -15.61 -4.39 -12.26
N HIS A 110 -15.23 -3.38 -11.49
CA HIS A 110 -15.71 -3.17 -10.12
C HIS A 110 -16.69 -1.99 -9.98
N ASP A 111 -17.03 -1.30 -11.07
CA ASP A 111 -17.83 -0.07 -11.17
C ASP A 111 -17.30 1.15 -10.39
N SER A 112 -16.45 0.95 -9.37
CA SER A 112 -15.82 2.00 -8.58
C SER A 112 -14.36 1.70 -8.25
N LEU A 113 -13.55 2.76 -8.10
CA LEU A 113 -12.20 2.67 -7.54
C LEU A 113 -12.21 2.56 -6.02
N GLU A 114 -13.27 3.08 -5.39
CA GLU A 114 -13.43 3.11 -3.95
C GLU A 114 -14.60 2.22 -3.53
N HIS A 115 -14.35 1.33 -2.59
CA HIS A 115 -15.38 0.49 -2.01
C HIS A 115 -16.07 1.23 -0.86
N THR A 116 -17.28 1.74 -1.10
CA THR A 116 -18.09 2.44 -0.09
C THR A 116 -18.98 1.50 0.75
N GLY A 117 -18.83 0.17 0.61
CA GLY A 117 -19.69 -0.83 1.23
C GLY A 117 -19.31 -1.26 2.67
N LYS A 118 -19.85 -2.42 3.09
CA LYS A 118 -19.66 -2.99 4.43
C LYS A 118 -18.17 -3.15 4.78
N ARG A 119 -17.73 -2.41 5.81
CA ARG A 119 -16.38 -2.49 6.36
C ARG A 119 -16.33 -3.48 7.53
N PRO A 120 -15.34 -4.38 7.61
CA PRO A 120 -15.20 -5.27 8.77
C PRO A 120 -14.91 -4.43 10.02
N SER A 121 -15.71 -4.58 11.09
CA SER A 121 -15.56 -3.73 12.29
C SER A 121 -14.17 -3.86 12.95
N ARG A 122 -13.53 -5.03 12.82
CA ARG A 122 -12.18 -5.29 13.34
C ARG A 122 -11.06 -4.72 12.46
N ALA A 123 -11.29 -4.52 11.16
CA ALA A 123 -10.29 -3.96 10.25
C ALA A 123 -10.35 -2.42 10.20
N ALA A 124 -11.53 -1.83 10.42
CA ALA A 124 -11.71 -0.37 10.42
C ALA A 124 -10.81 0.32 11.44
N ALA A 125 -10.80 -0.16 12.70
CA ALA A 125 -10.02 0.44 13.77
C ALA A 125 -8.51 0.52 13.47
N ASN A 126 -7.92 -0.52 12.87
CA ASN A 126 -6.48 -0.54 12.57
C ASN A 126 -6.11 0.33 11.38
N VAL A 127 -6.93 0.35 10.33
CA VAL A 127 -6.62 1.12 9.12
C VAL A 127 -6.83 2.62 9.36
N ASP A 128 -7.88 2.99 10.10
CA ASP A 128 -8.15 4.40 10.43
C ASP A 128 -7.07 4.95 11.36
N ALA A 129 -6.66 4.19 12.38
CA ALA A 129 -5.54 4.56 13.25
C ALA A 129 -4.21 4.70 12.47
N GLN A 130 -3.95 3.82 11.49
CA GLN A 130 -2.75 3.94 10.64
C GLN A 130 -2.79 5.18 9.75
N ALA A 131 -3.94 5.49 9.14
CA ALA A 131 -4.09 6.69 8.32
C ALA A 131 -3.93 7.98 9.15
N GLU A 132 -4.52 8.01 10.34
CA GLU A 132 -4.37 9.10 11.30
C GLU A 132 -2.92 9.28 11.74
N LEU A 133 -2.21 8.19 12.05
CA LEU A 133 -0.78 8.22 12.40
C LEU A 133 0.09 8.78 11.26
N ILE A 134 -0.20 8.44 10.01
CA ILE A 134 0.52 8.98 8.85
C ILE A 134 0.27 10.48 8.74
N GLY A 135 -0.97 10.93 8.94
CA GLY A 135 -1.33 12.35 8.95
C GLY A 135 -0.62 13.12 10.07
N LEU A 136 -0.67 12.61 11.30
CA LEU A 136 -0.03 13.23 12.47
C LEU A 136 1.49 13.31 12.31
N ARG A 137 2.15 12.29 11.75
CA ARG A 137 3.60 12.34 11.47
C ARG A 137 3.97 13.47 10.51
N LYS A 138 3.19 13.64 9.42
CA LYS A 138 3.39 14.74 8.48
C LYS A 138 3.14 16.10 9.12
N ALA A 139 2.08 16.21 9.93
CA ALA A 139 1.75 17.45 10.64
C ALA A 139 2.82 17.83 11.68
N MET A 140 3.39 16.85 12.38
CA MET A 140 4.50 17.06 13.31
C MET A 140 5.73 17.59 12.59
N GLU A 141 6.09 16.98 11.45
CA GLU A 141 7.23 17.42 10.64
C GLU A 141 7.04 18.85 10.12
N ALA A 142 5.83 19.18 9.65
CA ALA A 142 5.50 20.54 9.23
C ALA A 142 5.59 21.56 10.40
N ALA A 143 5.13 21.20 11.60
CA ALA A 143 5.23 22.04 12.78
C ALA A 143 6.68 22.28 13.24
N VAL A 144 7.56 21.27 13.10
CA VAL A 144 9.00 21.44 13.36
C VAL A 144 9.64 22.37 12.32
N GLN A 145 9.29 22.23 11.04
CA GLN A 145 9.79 23.10 9.97
C GLN A 145 9.32 24.56 10.13
N SER A 146 8.14 24.79 10.70
CA SER A 146 7.62 26.12 10.99
C SER A 146 8.01 26.66 12.36
N GLU A 147 8.94 26.00 13.07
CA GLU A 147 9.41 26.36 14.42
C GLU A 147 8.30 26.42 15.50
N ASP A 148 7.15 25.79 15.24
CA ASP A 148 6.02 25.68 16.16
C ASP A 148 6.22 24.49 17.12
N TYR A 149 7.25 24.57 17.97
CA TYR A 149 7.66 23.45 18.84
C TYR A 149 6.57 23.00 19.85
N GLU A 150 5.71 23.91 20.28
CA GLU A 150 4.59 23.61 21.17
C GLU A 150 3.57 22.68 20.48
N LYS A 151 3.19 23.02 19.24
CA LYS A 151 2.29 22.18 18.42
C LYS A 151 2.95 20.85 18.09
N ALA A 152 4.25 20.84 17.77
CA ALA A 152 4.98 19.61 17.52
C ALA A 152 4.99 18.67 18.73
N SER A 153 5.12 19.21 19.96
CA SER A 153 5.02 18.42 21.19
C SER A 153 3.62 17.83 21.38
N GLN A 154 2.57 18.64 21.21
CA GLN A 154 1.18 18.16 21.32
C GLN A 154 0.85 17.05 20.30
N ILE A 155 1.35 17.17 19.07
CA ILE A 155 1.15 16.16 18.04
C ILE A 155 1.93 14.88 18.39
N ARG A 156 3.15 15.00 18.93
CA ARG A 156 3.94 13.86 19.40
C ARG A 156 3.21 13.07 20.50
N ASP A 157 2.63 13.78 21.47
CA ASP A 157 1.89 13.15 22.55
C ASP A 157 0.65 12.39 22.03
N LYS A 158 -0.06 12.97 21.06
CA LYS A 158 -1.17 12.29 20.37
C LYS A 158 -0.73 11.03 19.59
N ILE A 159 0.43 11.08 18.94
CA ILE A 159 1.00 9.90 18.25
C ILE A 159 1.28 8.78 19.26
N ASN A 160 1.84 9.12 20.42
CA ASN A 160 2.14 8.16 21.48
C ASN A 160 0.87 7.57 22.11
N GLU A 161 -0.18 8.38 22.28
CA GLU A 161 -1.49 7.93 22.77
C GLU A 161 -2.12 6.89 21.83
N ILE A 162 -2.07 7.12 20.51
CA ILE A 162 -2.60 6.19 19.51
C ILE A 162 -1.74 4.92 19.39
N GLN A 163 -0.42 5.02 19.61
CA GLN A 163 0.51 3.88 19.56
C GLN A 163 0.55 3.07 20.86
N GLY A 164 -0.01 3.59 21.96
CA GLY A 164 -0.05 2.92 23.25
C GLY A 164 1.32 2.84 23.93
N ASP A 165 2.23 3.76 23.65
CA ASP A 165 3.54 3.87 24.32
C ASP A 165 3.46 4.89 25.47
N PRO A 166 3.40 4.47 26.75
CA PRO A 166 3.25 5.39 27.86
C PRO A 166 4.62 5.93 28.27
N LYS A 167 5.03 7.09 27.74
CA LYS A 167 6.16 7.86 28.28
C LYS A 167 5.91 9.36 28.28
N HIS A 168 4.97 9.81 29.11
CA HIS A 168 5.14 11.00 29.97
C HIS A 168 4.01 11.04 31.02
N PRO A 169 4.28 10.89 32.33
CA PRO A 169 3.29 11.27 33.35
C PRO A 169 3.20 12.79 33.33
N GLY A 170 2.00 13.34 33.08
CA GLY A 170 1.71 14.75 32.85
C GLY A 170 2.79 15.78 33.22
N TYR A 171 3.33 16.46 32.21
CA TYR A 171 4.07 17.70 32.43
C TYR A 171 3.06 18.77 32.88
N VAL A 172 3.03 19.03 34.20
CA VAL A 172 2.42 20.25 34.73
C VAL A 172 3.50 21.32 34.65
N PRO A 173 3.32 22.39 33.85
CA PRO A 173 4.27 23.49 33.83
C PRO A 173 4.44 24.04 35.25
N PRO A 174 5.68 24.36 35.69
CA PRO A 174 5.90 24.92 37.01
C PRO A 174 5.07 26.20 37.15
N ALA A 175 4.33 26.31 38.25
CA ALA A 175 3.64 27.53 38.61
C ALA A 175 4.69 28.64 38.76
N ASP A 176 4.48 29.74 38.06
CA ASP A 176 5.22 30.99 38.22
C ASP A 176 4.93 31.55 39.63
N ASP A 177 5.74 31.16 40.61
CA ASP A 177 5.88 31.86 41.87
C ASP A 177 6.98 32.91 41.73
N GLY A 178 6.56 34.07 41.21
CA GLY A 178 7.35 35.28 41.26
C GLY A 178 7.75 35.61 42.70
N GLU A 179 9.03 35.43 43.02
CA GLU A 179 9.66 36.03 44.18
C GLU A 179 10.94 36.74 43.75
N SER A 180 10.85 38.07 43.81
CA SER A 180 11.94 39.02 43.76
C SER A 180 13.02 38.70 44.80
N GLY A 181 14.27 38.59 44.37
CA GLY A 181 15.43 38.57 45.27
C GLY A 181 16.64 39.13 44.54
N ASN A 182 17.06 40.33 44.94
CA ASN A 182 18.18 41.08 44.39
C ASN A 182 19.52 40.53 44.92
N ASP A 183 20.54 40.44 44.07
CA ASP A 183 21.97 40.45 44.39
C ASP A 183 22.67 40.86 43.08
N ASP A 184 23.05 42.12 42.82
CA ASP A 184 24.10 42.95 43.41
C ASP A 184 25.43 42.24 43.64
N THR A 185 26.29 42.29 42.62
CA THR A 185 27.76 42.54 42.61
C THR A 185 28.23 42.25 41.17
N GLY A 186 28.67 43.24 40.38
CA GLY A 186 30.04 43.79 40.38
C GLY A 186 31.02 42.71 39.88
N ASP A 187 31.89 42.87 38.91
CA ASP A 187 32.50 44.00 38.23
C ASP A 187 33.52 43.38 37.23
N ASP A 188 33.99 44.18 36.28
CA ASP A 188 35.21 44.00 35.48
C ASP A 188 35.32 42.90 34.41
N GLY A 189 35.33 43.36 33.15
CA GLY A 189 36.07 42.71 32.05
C GLY A 189 37.60 42.81 32.24
N PRO A 190 38.40 42.35 31.26
CA PRO A 190 38.51 43.13 30.03
C PRO A 190 38.69 42.31 28.75
N LYS A 191 38.47 43.04 27.65
CA LYS A 191 38.87 42.74 26.27
C LYS A 191 40.39 42.51 26.16
N SER A 192 40.78 41.66 25.23
CA SER A 192 42.08 41.79 24.55
C SER A 192 41.99 41.38 23.08
N ASP A 193 42.34 42.33 22.24
CA ASP A 193 42.53 42.30 20.79
C ASP A 193 43.69 41.39 20.33
N SER A 194 43.62 40.92 19.07
CA SER A 194 44.73 40.78 18.08
C SER A 194 44.22 39.92 16.90
N GLN A 195 43.89 40.44 15.71
CA GLN A 195 44.74 40.96 14.62
C GLN A 195 45.95 40.09 14.22
N SER A 196 45.87 39.46 13.03
CA SER A 196 46.94 39.26 12.01
C SER A 196 46.49 38.17 11.01
N SER A 197 46.09 38.44 9.76
CA SER A 197 46.84 38.85 8.56
C SER A 197 47.55 37.72 7.78
N GLY A 198 47.20 37.57 6.49
CA GLY A 198 48.03 36.99 5.40
C GLY A 198 48.00 35.46 5.27
N GLY A 199 47.95 34.84 4.09
CA GLY A 199 48.05 35.33 2.72
C GLY A 199 47.89 34.17 1.70
N ASP A 200 47.64 34.57 0.45
CA ASP A 200 47.83 33.92 -0.86
C ASP A 200 48.11 32.39 -1.01
N SER A 201 47.21 31.74 -1.78
CA SER A 201 47.38 31.08 -3.12
C SER A 201 48.61 30.21 -3.44
N PRO A 202 48.64 29.40 -4.54
CA PRO A 202 47.64 28.53 -5.20
C PRO A 202 48.25 27.15 -5.62
N ALA A 203 47.63 26.47 -6.61
CA ALA A 203 48.10 25.30 -7.41
C ALA A 203 47.73 23.91 -6.82
N SER A 204 47.39 22.86 -7.57
CA SER A 204 47.25 22.58 -9.01
C SER A 204 46.81 21.12 -9.14
N GLU A 205 45.98 20.83 -10.16
CA GLU A 205 45.99 19.66 -11.06
C GLU A 205 45.93 18.18 -10.57
N GLY A 206 45.20 17.38 -11.37
CA GLY A 206 45.31 15.92 -11.53
C GLY A 206 44.11 15.15 -10.93
N GLY A 207 43.29 14.38 -11.65
CA GLY A 207 43.44 13.71 -12.93
C GLY A 207 43.51 12.18 -12.74
N GLY A 208 42.49 11.46 -13.19
CA GLY A 208 42.46 9.99 -13.35
C GLY A 208 41.93 9.22 -12.12
N GLN A 209 41.10 8.19 -12.23
CA GLN A 209 40.58 7.41 -13.36
C GLN A 209 39.12 7.01 -13.05
#